data_AF-A0A8X7BMC2-F1
#
_entry.id   AF-A0A8X7BMC2-F1
#
_cell.length_a   1.000
_cell.length_b   1.000
_cell.length_c   1.000
_cell.angle_alpha   90.00
_cell.angle_beta   90.00
_cell.angle_gamma   90.00
#
_symmetry.space_group_name_H-M   'P 1'
#
loop_
_entity.id
_entity.type
_entity.pdbx_description
1 polymer ?
#
loop_
_entity_poly.entity_id
_entity_poly.type
_entity_poly.pdbx_seq_one_letter_code
_entity_poly.pdbx_strand_id
1 'polypeptide(L)'
;MTGHIYRDVILEQHVRLLRGAMGAELLFMDDNARPHRANIVDEFPQSEDIPRIYWPAYSLDLNPIEHLWDMLGRRIAARQPLPHVYRNFGEHCLTSGVIFPKIRLII
;
A
#
# COMPACT_ATOMS: atom_id res chain seq x y z
N MET A 1 11.22 3.45 -3.81
CA MET A 1 11.08 2.00 -4.06
C MET A 1 11.17 1.75 -5.56
N THR A 2 11.95 0.76 -6.00
CA THR A 2 12.07 0.32 -7.40
C THR A 2 11.20 -0.92 -7.64
N GLY A 3 10.99 -1.32 -8.90
CA GLY A 3 10.23 -2.54 -9.23
C GLY A 3 10.87 -3.82 -8.65
N HIS A 4 12.21 -3.91 -8.65
CA HIS A 4 12.94 -5.04 -8.06
C HIS A 4 12.68 -5.14 -6.56
N ILE A 5 12.83 -4.02 -5.84
CA ILE A 5 12.57 -3.99 -4.39
C ILE A 5 11.11 -4.35 -4.10
N TYR A 6 10.17 -3.88 -4.91
CA TYR A 6 8.75 -4.22 -4.73
C TYR A 6 8.50 -5.72 -4.94
N ARG A 7 9.05 -6.31 -6.01
CA ARG A 7 8.93 -7.74 -6.28
C ARG A 7 9.54 -8.59 -5.16
N ASP A 8 10.78 -8.30 -4.76
CA ASP A 8 11.51 -9.15 -3.82
C ASP A 8 10.99 -9.01 -2.38
N VAL A 9 10.63 -7.79 -1.97
CA VAL A 9 10.26 -7.51 -0.57
C VAL A 9 8.77 -7.61 -0.34
N ILE A 10 7.94 -7.23 -1.32
CA ILE A 10 6.48 -7.24 -1.15
C ILE A 10 5.89 -8.52 -1.73
N LEU A 11 6.14 -8.78 -3.01
CA LEU A 11 5.45 -9.87 -3.71
C LEU A 11 5.96 -11.24 -3.28
N GLU A 12 7.26 -11.47 -3.34
CA GLU A 12 7.83 -12.76 -2.95
C GLU A 12 7.63 -13.09 -1.48
N GLN A 13 7.79 -12.12 -0.59
CA GLN A 13 7.71 -12.38 0.84
C GLN A 13 6.27 -12.41 1.35
N HIS A 14 5.41 -11.49 0.93
CA HIS A 14 4.08 -11.37 1.52
C HIS A 14 2.99 -11.98 0.65
N VAL A 15 2.96 -11.63 -0.64
CA VAL A 15 1.90 -12.10 -1.55
C VAL A 15 1.99 -13.61 -1.77
N ARG A 16 3.21 -14.16 -1.91
CA ARG A 16 3.41 -15.62 -2.04
C ARG A 16 2.98 -16.38 -0.78
N LEU A 17 3.29 -15.87 0.40
CA LEU A 17 2.86 -16.47 1.66
C LEU A 17 1.33 -16.47 1.77
N LEU A 18 0.68 -15.36 1.42
CA LEU A 18 -0.77 -15.26 1.40
C LEU A 18 -1.40 -16.19 0.37
N ARG A 19 -0.78 -16.40 -0.79
CA ARG A 19 -1.22 -17.40 -1.76
C ARG A 19 -1.15 -18.81 -1.20
N GLY A 20 -0.10 -19.15 -0.46
CA GLY A 20 0.00 -20.42 0.23
C GLY A 20 -1.10 -20.61 1.29
N ALA A 21 -1.50 -19.55 1.98
CA ALA A 21 -2.52 -19.60 3.03
C ALA A 21 -3.96 -19.59 2.51
N MET A 22 -4.27 -18.80 1.48
CA MET A 22 -5.64 -18.58 0.98
C MET A 22 -5.93 -19.31 -0.33
N GLY A 23 -4.91 -19.83 -1.02
CA GLY A 23 -5.05 -20.56 -2.27
C GLY A 23 -5.68 -19.72 -3.39
N ALA A 24 -6.61 -20.33 -4.12
CA ALA A 24 -7.25 -19.72 -5.29
C ALA A 24 -8.19 -18.54 -4.96
N GLU A 25 -8.53 -18.34 -3.68
CA GLU A 25 -9.39 -17.23 -3.25
C GLU A 25 -8.65 -15.88 -3.17
N LEU A 26 -7.31 -15.90 -3.19
CA LEU A 26 -6.52 -14.68 -3.17
C LEU A 26 -6.72 -13.88 -4.47
N LEU A 27 -7.20 -12.65 -4.31
CA LEU A 27 -7.19 -11.61 -5.34
C LEU A 27 -6.18 -10.54 -4.96
N PHE A 28 -5.23 -10.27 -5.85
CA PHE A 28 -4.20 -9.26 -5.62
C PHE A 28 -4.61 -7.89 -6.18
N MET A 29 -4.29 -6.82 -5.46
CA MET A 29 -4.63 -5.44 -5.83
C MET A 29 -3.50 -4.49 -5.45
N ASP A 30 -3.24 -3.48 -6.30
CA ASP A 30 -2.30 -2.39 -6.03
C ASP A 30 -2.68 -1.09 -6.77
N ASP A 31 -1.96 0.00 -6.49
CA ASP A 31 -2.29 1.38 -6.89
C ASP A 31 -1.72 1.82 -8.27
N ASN A 32 -1.35 0.90 -9.17
CA ASN A 32 -0.73 1.20 -10.47
C ASN A 32 0.52 2.11 -10.44
N ALA A 33 1.18 2.25 -9.29
CA ALA A 33 2.41 3.02 -9.22
C ALA A 33 3.45 2.53 -10.24
N ARG A 34 4.32 3.43 -10.70
CA ARG A 34 5.39 3.09 -11.66
C ARG A 34 6.19 1.84 -11.28
N PRO A 35 6.63 1.62 -10.02
CA PRO A 35 7.32 0.39 -9.65
C PRO A 35 6.45 -0.88 -9.79
N HIS A 36 5.13 -0.79 -9.60
CA HIS A 36 4.22 -1.93 -9.65
C HIS A 36 3.82 -2.31 -11.09
N ARG A 37 4.27 -1.51 -12.06
CA ARG A 37 4.04 -1.72 -13.50
C ARG A 37 5.35 -1.95 -14.24
N ALA A 38 6.42 -2.31 -13.51
CA ALA A 38 7.62 -2.86 -14.12
C ALA A 38 7.34 -4.29 -14.59
N ASN A 39 7.92 -4.72 -15.72
CA ASN A 39 7.68 -6.06 -16.27
C ASN A 39 7.89 -7.19 -15.24
N ILE A 40 8.99 -7.12 -14.49
CA ILE A 40 9.31 -8.08 -13.43
C ILE A 40 8.25 -8.16 -12.31
N VAL A 41 7.46 -7.11 -12.13
CA VAL A 41 6.36 -7.07 -11.17
C VAL A 41 5.07 -7.59 -11.80
N ASP A 42 4.79 -7.23 -13.05
CA ASP A 42 3.59 -7.71 -13.77
C ASP A 42 3.66 -9.22 -14.04
N GLU A 43 4.85 -9.78 -14.24
CA GLU A 43 5.10 -11.21 -14.47
C GLU A 43 4.89 -12.07 -13.20
N PHE A 44 5.15 -11.53 -12.01
CA PHE A 44 5.11 -12.32 -10.77
C PHE A 44 3.72 -12.91 -10.45
N PRO A 45 2.63 -12.11 -10.40
CA PRO A 45 1.30 -12.67 -10.11
C PRO A 45 0.88 -13.72 -11.13
N GLN A 46 1.29 -13.57 -12.40
CA GLN A 46 1.01 -14.55 -13.44
C GLN A 46 1.73 -15.88 -13.17
N SER A 47 3.00 -15.84 -12.77
CA SER A 47 3.77 -17.05 -12.45
C SER A 47 3.27 -17.80 -11.21
N GLU A 48 2.64 -17.11 -10.27
CA GLU A 48 2.08 -17.69 -9.05
C GLU A 48 0.57 -18.01 -9.17
N ASP A 49 -0.01 -17.85 -10.37
CA ASP A 49 -1.44 -18.05 -10.67
C ASP A 49 -2.36 -17.19 -9.76
N ILE A 50 -1.93 -15.97 -9.47
CA ILE A 50 -2.64 -15.02 -8.62
C ILE A 50 -3.39 -14.01 -9.50
N PRO A 51 -4.73 -14.02 -9.52
CA PRO A 51 -5.49 -13.02 -10.26
C PRO A 51 -5.23 -11.63 -9.69
N ARG A 52 -4.95 -10.67 -10.57
CA ARG A 52 -4.80 -9.26 -10.22
C ARG A 52 -6.03 -8.48 -10.65
N ILE A 53 -6.61 -7.74 -9.71
CA ILE A 53 -7.74 -6.85 -9.97
C ILE A 53 -7.25 -5.67 -10.81
N TYR A 54 -7.95 -5.37 -11.90
CA TYR A 54 -7.70 -4.16 -12.66
C TYR A 54 -8.10 -2.95 -11.82
N TRP A 55 -7.15 -2.02 -11.65
CA TRP A 55 -7.40 -0.77 -10.96
C TRP A 55 -7.30 0.41 -11.93
N PRO A 56 -8.29 1.33 -12.00
CA PRO A 56 -8.16 2.54 -12.78
C PRO A 56 -7.10 3.48 -12.19
N ALA A 57 -6.33 4.13 -13.06
CA ALA A 57 -5.35 5.13 -12.63
C ALA A 57 -6.05 6.31 -11.94
N TYR A 58 -5.38 6.93 -10.97
CA TYR A 58 -5.86 8.10 -10.22
C TYR A 58 -7.16 7.90 -9.41
N SER A 59 -7.57 6.67 -9.16
CA SER A 59 -8.74 6.34 -8.34
C SER A 59 -8.33 6.02 -6.90
N LEU A 60 -7.84 7.03 -6.19
CA LEU A 60 -7.44 6.92 -4.78
C LEU A 60 -8.65 6.76 -3.85
N ASP A 61 -9.79 7.34 -4.24
CA ASP A 61 -11.08 7.25 -3.57
C ASP A 61 -11.62 5.81 -3.49
N LEU A 62 -11.24 4.97 -4.45
CA LEU A 62 -11.62 3.57 -4.45
C LEU A 62 -10.68 2.72 -3.59
N ASN A 63 -9.48 3.21 -3.24
CA ASN A 63 -8.43 2.37 -2.64
C ASN A 63 -8.68 2.21 -1.13
N PRO A 64 -9.05 1.01 -0.63
CA PRO A 64 -9.40 0.83 0.77
C PRO A 64 -8.26 1.21 1.73
N ILE A 65 -7.00 1.07 1.30
CA ILE A 65 -5.85 1.44 2.14
C ILE A 65 -5.78 2.96 2.37
N GLU A 66 -6.18 3.78 1.41
CA GLU A 66 -6.19 5.24 1.54
C GLU A 66 -7.23 5.67 2.59
N HIS A 67 -8.40 5.02 2.60
CA HIS A 67 -9.40 5.24 3.64
C HIS A 67 -8.91 4.82 5.04
N LEU A 68 -8.18 3.72 5.14
CA LEU A 68 -7.56 3.29 6.41
C LEU A 68 -6.51 4.29 6.89
N TRP A 69 -5.68 4.82 5.99
CA TRP A 69 -4.70 5.85 6.31
C TRP A 69 -5.36 7.16 6.78
N ASP A 70 -6.44 7.60 6.12
CA ASP A 70 -7.22 8.76 6.55
C ASP A 70 -7.81 8.56 7.95
N MET A 71 -8.44 7.41 8.21
CA MET A 71 -8.97 7.08 9.53
C MET A 71 -7.87 7.07 10.60
N LEU A 72 -6.71 6.51 10.30
CA LEU A 72 -5.57 6.49 11.21
C LEU A 72 -5.04 7.90 11.46
N GLY A 73 -4.91 8.72 10.42
CA GLY A 73 -4.49 10.12 10.52
C GLY A 73 -5.40 10.92 11.44
N ARG A 74 -6.71 10.82 11.24
CA ARG A 74 -7.72 11.46 12.10
C ARG A 74 -7.62 11.01 13.56
N ARG A 75 -7.41 9.71 13.81
CA ARG A 75 -7.23 9.18 15.18
C ARG A 75 -5.94 9.67 15.84
N ILE A 76 -4.85 9.79 15.09
CA ILE A 76 -3.58 10.33 15.61
C ILE A 76 -3.72 11.81 15.91
N ALA A 77 -4.32 12.60 15.01
CA ALA A 77 -4.54 14.03 15.19
C ALA A 77 -5.43 14.35 16.40
N ALA A 78 -6.40 13.47 16.71
CA ALA A 78 -7.27 13.62 17.87
C ALA A 78 -6.58 13.30 19.22
N ARG A 79 -5.37 12.71 19.23
CA ARG A 79 -4.63 12.42 20.47
C ARG A 79 -3.91 13.66 21.00
N GLN A 80 -4.17 14.02 22.25
CA GLN A 80 -3.47 15.08 22.96
C GLN A 80 -2.80 14.54 24.24
N PRO A 81 -1.49 14.76 24.43
CA PRO A 81 -0.54 15.32 23.46
C PRO A 81 -0.29 14.33 22.31
N LEU A 82 0.15 14.84 21.15
CA LEU A 82 0.59 14.00 20.03
C LEU A 82 1.67 13.03 20.52
N PRO A 83 1.61 11.73 20.16
CA PRO A 83 2.66 10.79 20.52
C PRO A 83 4.01 11.27 20.00
N HIS A 84 5.07 11.10 20.80
CA HIS A 84 6.39 11.67 20.53
C HIS A 84 6.95 11.33 19.14
N VAL A 85 6.61 10.14 18.61
CA VAL A 85 7.00 9.68 17.26
C VAL A 85 6.42 10.53 16.12
N TYR A 86 5.28 11.19 16.34
CA TYR A 86 4.59 12.03 15.34
C TYR A 86 4.89 13.51 15.49
N ARG A 87 5.67 13.92 16.50
CA ARG A 87 5.98 15.34 16.78
C ARG A 87 6.77 16.01 15.65
N ASN A 88 7.54 15.24 14.89
CA ASN A 88 8.33 15.71 13.74
C ASN A 88 7.60 15.53 12.40
N PHE A 89 6.45 14.84 12.37
CA PHE A 89 5.56 14.87 11.22
C PHE A 89 4.78 16.18 11.33
N GLY A 90 5.20 17.20 10.58
CA GLY A 90 4.71 18.58 10.72
C GLY A 90 3.18 18.65 10.89
N GLU A 91 2.72 19.54 11.78
CA GLU A 91 1.31 19.67 12.18
C GLU A 91 0.35 19.77 10.98
N HIS A 92 0.81 20.31 9.85
CA HIS A 92 0.07 20.38 8.59
C HIS A 92 -0.19 19.03 7.91
N CYS A 93 0.71 18.04 8.02
CA CYS A 93 0.55 16.72 7.39
C CYS A 93 -0.53 15.87 8.09
N LEU A 94 -0.77 16.12 9.38
CA LEU A 94 -1.79 15.40 10.16
C LEU A 94 -3.17 16.05 10.09
N THR A 95 -3.24 17.37 9.85
CA THR A 95 -4.47 18.17 9.90
C THR A 95 -5.09 18.45 8.53
N SER A 96 -4.30 18.41 7.45
CA SER A 96 -4.81 18.75 6.11
C SER A 96 -5.42 17.60 5.32
N GLY A 97 -5.41 16.37 5.86
CA GLY A 97 -5.71 15.17 5.05
C GLY A 97 -4.73 14.95 3.90
N VAL A 98 -3.68 15.78 3.78
CA VAL A 98 -2.64 15.66 2.77
C VAL A 98 -1.53 14.77 3.32
N ILE A 99 -1.71 13.48 3.07
CA ILE A 99 -0.67 12.49 2.74
C ILE A 99 0.43 12.39 3.80
N PHE A 100 0.31 11.38 4.67
CA PHE A 100 1.47 10.78 5.34
C PHE A 100 2.62 10.65 4.32
N PRO A 101 3.79 11.26 4.58
CA PRO A 101 4.81 11.42 3.57
C PRO A 101 5.27 10.05 3.08
N LYS A 102 4.86 9.66 1.86
CA LYS A 102 5.52 8.70 0.95
C LYS A 102 6.18 7.45 1.57
N ILE A 103 5.74 6.96 2.72
CA ILE A 103 6.06 5.61 3.18
C ILE A 103 5.00 4.72 2.55
N ARG A 104 5.18 4.47 1.25
CA ARG A 104 4.54 3.35 0.57
C ARG A 104 5.12 2.07 1.17
N LEU A 105 4.57 1.65 2.30
CA LEU A 105 4.63 0.28 2.73
C LEU A 105 3.29 -0.32 2.35
N ILE A 106 3.27 -0.94 1.18
CA ILE A 106 2.12 -1.64 0.63
C ILE A 106 2.19 -3.04 1.18
N ILE A 107 1.21 -3.39 2.00
CA ILE A 107 0.81 -4.77 2.24
C ILE A 107 -0.30 -5.07 1.22
#